data_AF-A0A420HRZ0-F1
#
_entry.id   AF-A0A420HRZ0-F1
#
_cell.length_a   1.000
_cell.length_b   1.000
_cell.length_c   1.000
_cell.angle_alpha   90.00
_cell.angle_beta   90.00
_cell.angle_gamma   90.00
#
_symmetry.space_group_name_H-M   'P 1'
#
loop_
_entity.id
_entity.type
_entity.pdbx_description
1 polymer ?
#
loop_
_entity_poly.entity_id
_entity_poly.type
_entity_poly.pdbx_seq_one_letter_code
_entity_poly.pdbx_strand_id
1 'polypeptide(L)'
;MCYSLNAVENMRRKIYCSVARLYQSIVSSITIIPRIIPWKDLIKFKFQRIMVRKLKFHEQKLLRKVDFTTYKTDNNHRDAAVIRRYNIQKPSDYTKYNRLCGSLRQLAHRLAALPPDSDFRRKHENLLLSKLYDMGILPSTASIAKLSEVEKNVSVSAFCRRRLPVLMTKLRMAETVQAATKLIEQGHVRVGTEPITDTAFLVTRSMEDFVTWVDGSKIKKNILRYRDKLDDFDLL
;
A
#
# COMPACT_ATOMS: atom_id res chain seq x y z
N MET A 1 -25.37 -26.30 -59.63
CA MET A 1 -25.65 -26.82 -58.28
C MET A 1 -25.73 -25.63 -57.31
N CYS A 2 -26.91 -25.02 -57.20
CA CYS A 2 -27.15 -23.84 -56.35
C CYS A 2 -28.35 -24.09 -55.45
N TYR A 3 -28.18 -24.87 -54.38
CA TYR A 3 -29.19 -25.05 -53.32
C TYR A 3 -28.47 -25.37 -52.00
N SER A 4 -28.03 -24.35 -51.25
CA SER A 4 -27.52 -24.58 -49.87
C SER A 4 -27.54 -23.32 -48.99
N LEU A 5 -27.43 -22.10 -49.56
CA LEU A 5 -27.36 -20.88 -48.76
C LEU A 5 -28.71 -20.35 -48.23
N ASN A 6 -29.85 -20.69 -48.88
CA ASN A 6 -31.17 -20.16 -48.49
C ASN A 6 -31.81 -20.83 -47.25
N ALA A 7 -31.29 -21.97 -46.79
CA ALA A 7 -31.88 -22.70 -45.66
C ALA A 7 -31.48 -22.13 -44.29
N VAL A 8 -30.27 -21.57 -44.17
CA VAL A 8 -29.71 -21.10 -42.89
C VAL A 8 -30.25 -19.71 -42.52
N GLU A 9 -30.52 -18.85 -43.50
CA GLU A 9 -31.13 -17.53 -43.25
C GLU A 9 -32.60 -17.61 -42.82
N ASN A 10 -33.34 -18.60 -43.33
CA ASN A 10 -34.74 -18.80 -42.97
C ASN A 10 -34.91 -19.34 -41.54
N MET A 11 -33.91 -20.06 -41.02
CA MET A 11 -33.88 -20.52 -39.64
C MET A 11 -33.59 -19.38 -38.64
N ARG A 12 -32.72 -18.41 -39.02
CA ARG A 12 -32.45 -17.20 -38.21
C ARG A 12 -33.66 -16.27 -38.10
N ARG A 13 -34.46 -16.08 -39.16
CA ARG A 13 -35.67 -15.23 -39.10
C ARG A 13 -36.75 -15.78 -38.17
N LYS A 14 -36.92 -17.11 -38.08
CA LYS A 14 -37.89 -17.75 -37.18
C LYS A 14 -37.53 -17.59 -35.69
N ILE A 15 -36.24 -17.57 -35.35
CA ILE A 15 -35.77 -17.37 -33.97
C ILE A 15 -35.99 -15.92 -33.52
N TYR A 16 -35.67 -14.93 -34.37
CA TYR A 16 -35.89 -13.51 -34.05
C TYR A 16 -37.38 -13.15 -33.88
N CYS A 17 -38.28 -13.77 -34.66
CA CYS A 17 -39.71 -13.49 -34.57
C CYS A 17 -40.38 -14.09 -33.31
N SER A 18 -39.83 -15.18 -32.76
CA SER A 18 -40.32 -15.79 -31.51
C SER A 18 -39.83 -15.05 -30.26
N VAL A 19 -38.59 -14.53 -30.26
CA VAL A 19 -38.07 -13.72 -29.15
C VAL A 19 -38.78 -12.36 -29.06
N ALA A 20 -39.14 -11.76 -30.19
CA ALA A 20 -39.92 -10.52 -30.23
C ALA A 20 -41.34 -10.67 -29.67
N ARG A 21 -41.99 -11.83 -29.89
CA ARG A 21 -43.33 -12.11 -29.33
C ARG A 21 -43.32 -12.36 -27.82
N LEU A 22 -42.25 -12.95 -27.29
CA LEU A 22 -42.04 -13.12 -25.84
C LEU A 22 -41.78 -11.78 -25.14
N TYR A 23 -41.08 -10.85 -25.79
CA TYR A 23 -40.84 -9.50 -25.26
C TYR A 23 -42.12 -8.65 -25.22
N GLN A 24 -42.99 -8.75 -26.24
CA GLN A 24 -44.24 -7.99 -26.27
C GLN A 24 -45.25 -8.44 -25.19
N SER A 25 -45.27 -9.74 -24.85
CA SER A 25 -46.20 -10.29 -23.86
C SER A 25 -45.78 -10.03 -22.41
N ILE A 26 -44.49 -9.82 -22.14
CA ILE A 26 -43.99 -9.48 -20.79
C ILE A 26 -44.18 -7.98 -20.51
N VAL A 27 -44.09 -7.13 -21.55
CA VAL A 27 -44.23 -5.67 -21.42
C VAL A 27 -45.68 -5.22 -21.21
N SER A 28 -46.68 -6.03 -21.58
CA SER A 28 -48.11 -5.68 -21.36
C SER A 28 -48.67 -6.08 -19.99
N SER A 29 -47.90 -6.78 -19.14
CA SER A 29 -48.34 -7.22 -17.81
C SER A 29 -47.80 -6.37 -16.65
N ILE A 30 -47.00 -5.33 -16.93
CA ILE A 30 -46.41 -4.45 -15.91
C ILE A 30 -46.80 -2.99 -16.19
N THR A 31 -48.09 -2.71 -16.28
CA THR A 31 -48.63 -1.35 -16.24
C THR A 31 -49.67 -1.22 -15.13
N ILE A 32 -49.20 -1.27 -13.88
CA ILE A 32 -49.76 -0.50 -12.77
C ILE A 32 -48.58 0.03 -11.96
N ILE A 33 -48.02 1.17 -12.37
CA ILE A 33 -47.14 1.99 -11.52
C ILE A 33 -47.65 3.43 -11.64
N PRO A 34 -48.10 4.06 -10.54
CA PRO A 34 -48.45 5.46 -10.57
C PRO A 34 -47.16 6.30 -10.66
N ARG A 35 -47.20 7.29 -11.55
CA ARG A 35 -46.71 8.66 -11.32
C ARG A 35 -45.22 8.80 -10.96
N ILE A 36 -44.42 9.00 -12.00
CA ILE A 36 -43.30 9.94 -12.13
C ILE A 36 -42.75 10.47 -10.78
N ILE A 37 -41.72 9.80 -10.27
CA ILE A 37 -40.74 10.39 -9.38
C ILE A 37 -39.55 10.80 -10.26
N PRO A 38 -39.12 12.07 -10.26
CA PRO A 38 -38.05 12.54 -11.14
C PRO A 38 -36.72 11.83 -10.81
N TRP A 39 -36.02 11.36 -11.86
CA TRP A 39 -34.74 10.65 -11.78
C TRP A 39 -33.60 11.41 -11.08
N LYS A 40 -33.78 12.70 -10.79
CA LYS A 40 -32.82 13.49 -9.99
C LYS A 40 -32.75 13.03 -8.52
N ASP A 41 -33.74 12.30 -8.02
CA ASP A 41 -33.79 11.86 -6.63
C ASP A 41 -33.29 10.42 -6.40
N LEU A 42 -33.12 9.62 -7.45
CA LEU A 42 -32.60 8.24 -7.36
C LEU A 42 -31.07 8.18 -7.26
N ILE A 43 -30.35 9.21 -7.70
CA ILE A 43 -28.88 9.32 -7.54
C ILE A 43 -28.50 9.71 -6.10
N LYS A 44 -29.44 10.20 -5.28
CA LYS A 44 -29.21 10.47 -3.85
C LYS A 44 -29.31 9.23 -2.97
N PHE A 45 -29.86 8.10 -3.45
CA PHE A 45 -30.28 6.99 -2.59
C PHE A 45 -29.33 5.79 -2.55
N LYS A 46 -28.03 5.99 -2.82
CA LYS A 46 -27.05 4.90 -2.67
C LYS A 46 -25.64 5.34 -2.32
N PHE A 47 -25.48 6.32 -1.43
CA PHE A 47 -24.28 6.44 -0.57
C PHE A 47 -24.49 7.49 0.53
N GLN A 48 -25.50 7.31 1.40
CA GLN A 48 -25.50 8.02 2.68
C GLN A 48 -24.41 7.39 3.56
N ARG A 49 -23.16 7.84 3.36
CA ARG A 49 -22.19 7.87 4.46
C ARG A 49 -22.94 8.47 5.65
N ILE A 50 -23.00 7.76 6.76
CA ILE A 50 -23.49 8.28 8.03
C ILE A 50 -22.56 9.43 8.41
N MET A 51 -22.82 10.63 7.89
CA MET A 51 -22.21 11.86 8.36
C MET A 51 -23.20 12.44 9.35
N VAL A 52 -22.80 12.44 10.62
CA VAL A 52 -23.55 13.10 11.70
C VAL A 52 -23.84 14.54 11.25
N ARG A 53 -25.08 14.98 11.44
CA ARG A 53 -25.48 16.35 11.11
C ARG A 53 -24.55 17.36 11.80
N LYS A 54 -24.31 18.51 11.16
CA LYS A 54 -23.56 19.59 11.82
C LYS A 54 -24.35 20.08 13.05
N LEU A 55 -23.67 20.15 14.19
CA LEU A 55 -24.24 20.67 15.44
C LEU A 55 -24.51 22.18 15.32
N LYS A 56 -25.63 22.64 15.89
CA LYS A 56 -25.94 24.07 16.02
C LYS A 56 -25.02 24.70 17.08
N PHE A 57 -24.91 26.03 17.07
CA PHE A 57 -24.01 26.76 17.98
C PHE A 57 -24.21 26.41 19.46
N HIS A 58 -25.46 26.36 19.94
CA HIS A 58 -25.76 26.00 21.33
C HIS A 58 -25.43 24.54 21.66
N GLU A 59 -25.68 23.62 20.71
CA GLU A 59 -25.37 22.20 20.87
C GLU A 59 -23.85 21.98 20.92
N GLN A 60 -23.08 22.65 20.07
CA GLN A 60 -21.62 22.59 20.08
C GLN A 60 -21.03 23.22 21.34
N LYS A 61 -21.68 24.26 21.89
CA LYS A 61 -21.26 24.88 23.17
C LYS A 61 -21.43 23.90 24.35
N LEU A 62 -22.45 23.03 24.32
CA LEU A 62 -22.65 21.96 25.31
C LEU A 62 -21.73 20.75 25.05
N LEU A 63 -21.61 20.34 23.78
CA LEU A 63 -20.93 19.13 23.35
C LEU A 63 -19.50 19.40 22.85
N ARG A 64 -18.71 20.18 23.60
CA ARG A 64 -17.35 20.59 23.16
C ARG A 64 -16.33 19.46 23.08
N LYS A 65 -16.53 18.39 23.84
CA LYS A 65 -15.62 17.23 23.93
C LYS A 65 -16.08 16.03 23.11
N VAL A 66 -17.24 16.14 22.46
CA VAL A 66 -17.87 15.01 21.78
C VAL A 66 -17.46 15.01 20.33
N ASP A 67 -16.51 14.15 20.01
CA ASP A 67 -16.13 13.81 18.64
C ASP A 67 -16.21 12.29 18.49
N PHE A 68 -17.07 11.80 17.60
CA PHE A 68 -17.22 10.35 17.36
C PHE A 68 -16.10 9.75 16.51
N THR A 69 -15.34 10.60 15.83
CA THR A 69 -14.30 10.15 14.88
C THR A 69 -12.93 10.09 15.55
N THR A 70 -12.59 11.06 16.40
CA THR A 70 -11.23 11.23 16.94
C THR A 70 -11.26 11.17 18.45
N TYR A 71 -10.89 10.04 19.04
CA TYR A 71 -10.68 9.94 20.48
C TYR A 71 -9.24 10.35 20.84
N LYS A 72 -9.05 10.80 22.09
CA LYS A 72 -7.70 11.17 22.59
C LYS A 72 -6.72 10.00 22.57
N THR A 73 -7.22 8.78 22.73
CA THR A 73 -6.44 7.53 22.65
C THR A 73 -5.86 7.27 21.27
N ASP A 74 -6.50 7.77 20.23
CA ASP A 74 -6.19 7.43 18.84
C ASP A 74 -4.99 8.23 18.30
N ASN A 75 -4.41 9.12 19.12
CA ASN A 75 -3.23 9.94 18.78
C ASN A 75 -3.34 10.57 17.38
N ASN A 76 -4.51 11.14 17.08
CA ASN A 76 -4.82 11.81 15.82
C ASN A 76 -4.72 10.90 14.58
N HIS A 77 -4.99 9.59 14.73
CA HIS A 77 -4.94 8.57 13.68
C HIS A 77 -3.60 8.50 12.93
N ARG A 78 -2.51 8.77 13.65
CA ARG A 78 -1.16 8.75 13.07
C ARG A 78 -0.80 7.39 12.50
N ASP A 79 -1.25 6.32 13.14
CA ASP A 79 -1.13 4.94 12.69
C ASP A 79 -1.79 4.72 11.32
N ALA A 80 -3.06 5.09 11.16
CA ALA A 80 -3.79 4.97 9.91
C ALA A 80 -3.16 5.81 8.80
N ALA A 81 -2.67 7.01 9.12
CA ALA A 81 -1.97 7.88 8.16
C ALA A 81 -0.67 7.24 7.65
N VAL A 82 0.13 6.63 8.53
CA VAL A 82 1.39 5.96 8.17
C VAL A 82 1.12 4.67 7.39
N ILE A 83 0.14 3.88 7.82
CA ILE A 83 -0.29 2.64 7.15
C ILE A 83 -0.69 2.93 5.71
N ARG A 84 -1.54 3.94 5.48
CA ARG A 84 -1.98 4.35 4.14
C ARG A 84 -0.83 4.88 3.29
N ARG A 85 0.05 5.71 3.87
CA ARG A 85 1.18 6.32 3.15
C ARG A 85 2.15 5.29 2.58
N TYR A 86 2.46 4.25 3.35
CA TYR A 86 3.47 3.24 2.97
C TYR A 86 2.84 1.91 2.51
N ASN A 87 1.52 1.89 2.26
CA ASN A 87 0.78 0.70 1.86
C ASN A 87 1.06 -0.53 2.74
N ILE A 88 0.96 -0.36 4.06
CA ILE A 88 1.18 -1.45 5.02
C ILE A 88 -0.06 -2.35 5.04
N GLN A 89 0.10 -3.63 4.72
CA GLN A 89 -1.02 -4.58 4.67
C GLN A 89 -1.58 -4.93 6.06
N LYS A 90 -0.69 -5.16 7.04
CA LYS A 90 -1.08 -5.60 8.39
C LYS A 90 -0.92 -4.45 9.39
N PRO A 91 -1.99 -3.97 10.04
CA PRO A 91 -1.89 -2.95 11.09
C PRO A 91 -1.00 -3.38 12.28
N SER A 92 -0.89 -4.69 12.52
CA SER A 92 -0.02 -5.25 13.56
C SER A 92 1.46 -4.93 13.35
N ASP A 93 1.91 -4.74 12.11
CA ASP A 93 3.29 -4.37 11.80
C ASP A 93 3.61 -2.96 12.32
N TYR A 94 2.67 -2.02 12.19
CA TYR A 94 2.84 -0.68 12.74
C TYR A 94 3.06 -0.72 14.26
N THR A 95 2.25 -1.50 14.97
CA THR A 95 2.37 -1.66 16.43
C THR A 95 3.70 -2.30 16.82
N LYS A 96 4.17 -3.31 16.08
CA LYS A 96 5.49 -3.94 16.30
C LYS A 96 6.61 -2.92 16.11
N TYR A 97 6.61 -2.18 15.01
CA TYR A 97 7.61 -1.13 14.77
C TYR A 97 7.57 -0.03 15.82
N ASN A 98 6.39 0.35 16.31
CA ASN A 98 6.27 1.35 17.36
C ASN A 98 6.89 0.89 18.68
N ARG A 99 6.67 -0.38 19.07
CA ARG A 99 7.31 -0.99 20.25
C ARG A 99 8.83 -1.06 20.11
N LEU A 100 9.33 -1.43 18.93
CA LEU A 100 10.77 -1.44 18.63
C LEU A 100 11.38 -0.04 18.73
N CYS A 101 10.73 0.97 18.14
CA CYS A 101 11.16 2.37 18.26
C CYS A 101 11.18 2.83 19.72
N GLY A 102 10.17 2.46 20.51
CA GLY A 102 10.12 2.77 21.95
C GLY A 102 11.30 2.15 22.70
N SER A 103 11.58 0.87 22.45
CA SER A 103 12.69 0.14 23.07
C SER A 103 14.05 0.73 22.71
N LEU A 104 14.25 1.11 21.44
CA LEU A 104 15.48 1.78 20.98
C LEU A 104 15.68 3.15 21.63
N ARG A 105 14.60 3.95 21.75
CA ARG A 105 14.68 5.25 22.46
C ARG A 105 14.96 5.09 23.94
N GLN A 106 14.35 4.10 24.60
CA GLN A 106 14.64 3.79 26.00
C GLN A 106 16.11 3.38 26.20
N LEU A 107 16.65 2.58 25.29
CA LEU A 107 18.08 2.21 25.31
C LEU A 107 18.96 3.45 25.14
N ALA A 108 18.66 4.32 24.17
CA ALA A 108 19.40 5.56 23.94
C ALA A 108 19.36 6.50 25.17
N HIS A 109 18.20 6.63 25.81
CA HIS A 109 18.04 7.42 27.03
C HIS A 109 18.84 6.85 28.20
N ARG A 110 18.84 5.51 28.37
CA ARG A 110 19.66 4.85 29.39
C ARG A 110 21.15 5.10 29.14
N LEU A 111 21.62 4.99 27.90
CA LEU A 111 23.01 5.29 27.54
C LEU A 111 23.36 6.77 27.79
N ALA A 112 22.44 7.69 27.50
CA ALA A 112 22.64 9.11 27.76
C ALA A 112 22.75 9.44 29.26
N ALA A 113 22.08 8.66 30.13
CA ALA A 113 22.13 8.82 31.58
C ALA A 113 23.42 8.30 32.22
N LEU A 114 24.23 7.50 31.52
CA LEU A 114 25.53 7.05 32.02
C LEU A 114 26.57 8.18 31.99
N PRO A 115 27.61 8.15 32.85
CA PRO A 115 28.68 9.14 32.82
C PRO A 115 29.43 9.10 31.47
N PRO A 116 29.81 10.28 30.91
CA PRO A 116 30.42 10.38 29.58
C PRO A 116 31.79 9.70 29.49
N ASP A 117 32.52 9.63 30.60
CA ASP A 117 33.88 9.08 30.64
C ASP A 117 33.91 7.56 30.60
N SER A 118 32.78 6.89 30.82
CA SER A 118 32.74 5.42 30.85
C SER A 118 32.99 4.82 29.47
N ASP A 119 33.92 3.85 29.41
CA ASP A 119 34.22 3.11 28.17
C ASP A 119 33.02 2.29 27.69
N PHE A 120 32.19 1.82 28.61
CA PHE A 120 30.96 1.10 28.31
C PHE A 120 29.99 1.94 27.46
N ARG A 121 29.78 3.20 27.87
CA ARG A 121 28.92 4.13 27.14
C ARG A 121 29.43 4.34 25.72
N ARG A 122 30.73 4.68 25.56
CA ARG A 122 31.35 4.91 24.25
C ARG A 122 31.24 3.70 23.32
N LYS A 123 31.50 2.50 23.84
CA LYS A 123 31.37 1.24 23.06
C LYS A 123 29.93 1.00 22.58
N HIS A 124 28.95 1.13 23.46
CA HIS A 124 27.55 0.84 23.12
C HIS A 124 26.89 1.95 22.30
N GLU A 125 27.29 3.21 22.47
CA GLU A 125 26.90 4.30 21.58
C GLU A 125 27.35 4.02 20.14
N ASN A 126 28.63 3.68 19.95
CA ASN A 126 29.18 3.35 18.64
C ASN A 126 28.49 2.13 18.01
N LEU A 127 28.21 1.10 18.81
CA LEU A 127 27.51 -0.10 18.35
C LEU A 127 26.06 0.22 17.93
N LEU A 128 25.34 1.00 18.73
CA LEU A 128 23.97 1.39 18.43
C LEU A 128 23.91 2.22 17.15
N LEU A 129 24.78 3.22 17.02
CA LEU A 129 24.80 4.13 15.88
C LEU A 129 25.23 3.42 14.59
N SER A 130 26.28 2.60 14.63
CA SER A 130 26.71 1.78 13.49
C SER A 130 25.57 0.87 13.04
N LYS A 131 24.95 0.12 13.96
CA LYS A 131 23.86 -0.80 13.59
C LYS A 131 22.65 -0.07 12.99
N LEU A 132 22.26 1.07 13.53
CA LEU A 132 21.14 1.88 12.99
C LEU A 132 21.48 2.50 11.62
N TYR A 133 22.74 2.85 11.40
CA TYR A 133 23.23 3.32 10.11
C TYR A 133 23.20 2.21 9.07
N ASP A 134 23.75 1.02 9.38
CA ASP A 134 23.79 -0.14 8.48
C ASP A 134 22.39 -0.59 8.06
N MET A 135 21.43 -0.56 9.01
CA MET A 135 20.02 -0.83 8.71
C MET A 135 19.35 0.27 7.86
N GLY A 136 19.93 1.48 7.79
CA GLY A 136 19.42 2.59 7.00
C GLY A 136 18.34 3.44 7.67
N ILE A 137 18.21 3.34 9.00
CA ILE A 137 17.21 4.11 9.77
C ILE A 137 17.71 5.53 10.00
N LEU A 138 18.99 5.68 10.35
CA LEU A 138 19.65 6.97 10.48
C LEU A 138 20.28 7.38 9.14
N PRO A 139 20.13 8.63 8.69
CA PRO A 139 20.77 9.12 7.47
C PRO A 139 22.27 9.34 7.63
N SER A 140 22.71 9.81 8.81
CA SER A 140 24.07 10.21 9.14
C SER A 140 24.95 9.01 9.52
N THR A 141 26.24 9.07 9.18
CA THR A 141 27.24 8.06 9.55
C THR A 141 27.47 8.04 11.06
N ALA A 142 27.88 6.88 11.59
CA ALA A 142 28.10 6.70 13.02
C ALA A 142 29.11 7.69 13.65
N SER A 143 30.05 8.23 12.86
CA SER A 143 31.04 9.22 13.31
C SER A 143 30.47 10.62 13.56
N ILE A 144 29.37 10.98 12.90
CA ILE A 144 28.74 12.31 12.99
C ILE A 144 27.49 12.24 13.87
N ALA A 145 26.84 11.08 13.88
CA ALA A 145 25.58 10.88 14.59
C ALA A 145 25.77 10.98 16.10
N LYS A 146 24.97 11.85 16.73
CA LYS A 146 24.87 11.95 18.19
C LYS A 146 23.68 11.13 18.69
N LEU A 147 23.69 10.72 19.96
CA LEU A 147 22.54 10.06 20.59
C LEU A 147 21.22 10.84 20.44
N SER A 148 21.29 12.18 20.39
CA SER A 148 20.14 13.05 20.15
C SER A 148 19.46 12.82 18.80
N GLU A 149 20.19 12.34 17.79
CA GLU A 149 19.60 12.01 16.49
C GLU A 149 18.74 10.75 16.56
N VAL A 150 19.08 9.81 17.44
CA VAL A 150 18.31 8.57 17.63
C VAL A 150 16.89 8.90 18.07
N GLU A 151 16.72 9.80 19.03
CA GLU A 151 15.41 10.17 19.57
C GLU A 151 14.49 10.80 18.50
N LYS A 152 15.06 11.69 17.69
CA LYS A 152 14.35 12.46 16.66
C LYS A 152 14.08 11.63 15.40
N ASN A 153 15.07 10.89 14.93
CA ASN A 153 15.04 10.24 13.62
C ASN A 153 14.51 8.80 13.66
N VAL A 154 14.72 8.05 14.76
CA VAL A 154 14.18 6.70 14.90
C VAL A 154 12.68 6.78 15.07
N SER A 155 11.95 6.57 13.98
CA SER A 155 10.51 6.64 13.92
C SER A 155 9.96 5.46 13.13
N VAL A 156 8.68 5.12 13.34
CA VAL A 156 8.03 4.05 12.58
C VAL A 156 8.11 4.30 11.08
N SER A 157 7.95 5.57 10.66
CA SER A 157 8.12 5.97 9.27
C SER A 157 9.51 5.69 8.72
N ALA A 158 10.57 5.77 9.54
CA ALA A 158 11.93 5.43 9.11
C ALA A 158 12.06 3.93 8.78
N PHE A 159 11.48 3.05 9.59
CA PHE A 159 11.39 1.62 9.29
C PHE A 159 10.56 1.36 8.04
N CYS A 160 9.40 2.02 7.91
CA CYS A 160 8.53 1.83 6.74
C CYS A 160 9.21 2.24 5.43
N ARG A 161 10.09 3.26 5.44
CA ARG A 161 10.88 3.65 4.28
C ARG A 161 11.92 2.62 3.85
N ARG A 162 12.36 1.73 4.76
CA ARG A 162 13.31 0.65 4.48
C ARG A 162 12.63 -0.65 4.05
N ARG A 163 11.29 -0.70 3.98
CA ARG A 163 10.57 -1.85 3.43
C ARG A 163 10.81 -1.96 1.93
N LEU A 164 10.89 -3.19 1.43
CA LEU A 164 11.16 -3.50 0.04
C LEU A 164 10.27 -2.72 -0.97
N PRO A 165 8.93 -2.61 -0.81
CA PRO A 165 8.10 -1.87 -1.77
C PRO A 165 8.45 -0.38 -1.87
N VAL A 166 8.80 0.25 -0.75
CA VAL A 166 9.13 1.68 -0.71
C VAL A 166 10.52 1.91 -1.31
N LEU A 167 11.47 1.02 -1.04
CA LEU A 167 12.81 1.09 -1.64
C LEU A 167 12.76 0.89 -3.16
N MET A 168 11.92 -0.02 -3.66
CA MET A 168 11.72 -0.17 -5.12
C MET A 168 11.25 1.13 -5.79
N THR A 169 10.34 1.87 -5.14
CA THR A 169 9.90 3.18 -5.68
C THR A 169 11.00 4.24 -5.63
N LYS A 170 11.87 4.18 -4.62
CA LYS A 170 13.05 5.06 -4.51
C LYS A 170 14.07 4.75 -5.61
N LEU A 171 14.30 3.47 -5.92
CA LEU A 171 15.16 2.97 -7.00
C LEU A 171 14.54 3.10 -8.40
N ARG A 172 13.31 3.62 -8.52
CA ARG A 172 12.57 3.74 -9.78
C ARG A 172 12.32 2.41 -10.51
N MET A 173 12.29 1.30 -9.77
CA MET A 173 11.86 -0.01 -10.31
C MET A 173 10.34 -0.09 -10.50
N ALA A 174 9.60 0.65 -9.68
CA ALA A 174 8.15 0.77 -9.74
C ALA A 174 7.74 2.23 -9.57
N GLU A 175 6.66 2.64 -10.23
CA GLU A 175 6.16 4.02 -10.19
C GLU A 175 5.47 4.35 -8.85
N THR A 176 4.70 3.39 -8.33
CA THR A 176 3.91 3.56 -7.10
C THR A 176 4.19 2.44 -6.11
N VAL A 177 4.02 2.73 -4.81
CA VAL A 177 4.24 1.73 -3.74
C VAL A 177 3.26 0.57 -3.88
N GLN A 178 2.03 0.85 -4.30
CA GLN A 178 0.99 -0.17 -4.53
C GLN A 178 1.35 -1.11 -5.68
N ALA A 179 1.91 -0.58 -6.77
CA ALA A 179 2.41 -1.41 -7.85
C ALA A 179 3.58 -2.28 -7.36
N ALA A 180 4.54 -1.69 -6.64
CA ALA A 180 5.66 -2.44 -6.06
C ALA A 180 5.19 -3.60 -5.17
N THR A 181 4.19 -3.38 -4.31
CA THR A 181 3.59 -4.42 -3.46
C THR A 181 3.09 -5.59 -4.29
N LYS A 182 2.35 -5.34 -5.37
CA LYS A 182 1.83 -6.41 -6.26
C LYS A 182 2.95 -7.18 -6.95
N LEU A 183 4.01 -6.50 -7.38
CA LEU A 183 5.15 -7.15 -8.05
C LEU A 183 5.93 -8.08 -7.13
N ILE A 184 6.05 -7.70 -5.85
CA ILE A 184 6.68 -8.52 -4.81
C ILE A 184 5.78 -9.72 -4.48
N GLU A 185 4.48 -9.50 -4.29
CA GLU A 185 3.51 -10.58 -4.03
C GLU A 185 3.47 -11.62 -5.17
N GLN A 186 3.71 -11.19 -6.42
CA GLN A 186 3.85 -12.07 -7.59
C GLN A 186 5.21 -12.79 -7.68
N GLY A 187 6.21 -12.40 -6.89
CA GLY A 187 7.53 -13.02 -6.87
C GLY A 187 8.46 -12.58 -8.01
N HIS A 188 8.30 -11.36 -8.54
CA HIS A 188 9.16 -10.86 -9.63
C HIS A 188 10.49 -10.24 -9.16
N VAL A 189 10.66 -10.05 -7.86
CA VAL A 189 11.78 -9.33 -7.24
C VAL A 189 12.63 -10.30 -6.42
N ARG A 190 13.94 -10.15 -6.53
CA ARG A 190 14.91 -10.83 -5.66
C ARG A 190 15.82 -9.82 -4.99
N VAL A 191 16.39 -10.22 -3.86
CA VAL A 191 17.46 -9.47 -3.19
C VAL A 191 18.65 -10.40 -3.07
N GLY A 192 19.74 -10.07 -3.78
CA GLY A 192 20.84 -11.01 -3.97
C GLY A 192 20.40 -12.19 -4.83
N THR A 193 20.48 -13.40 -4.27
CA THR A 193 20.18 -14.65 -4.98
C THR A 193 18.74 -15.13 -4.78
N GLU A 194 18.08 -14.72 -3.68
CA GLU A 194 16.80 -15.28 -3.27
C GLU A 194 15.61 -14.43 -3.73
N PRO A 195 14.56 -15.03 -4.35
CA PRO A 195 13.32 -14.34 -4.66
C PRO A 195 12.53 -14.05 -3.38
N ILE A 196 12.05 -12.82 -3.23
CA ILE A 196 11.32 -12.39 -2.04
C ILE A 196 9.84 -12.19 -2.38
N THR A 197 8.97 -12.84 -1.62
CA THR A 197 7.51 -12.71 -1.73
C THR A 197 6.90 -11.88 -0.61
N ASP A 198 7.60 -11.69 0.51
CA ASP A 198 7.11 -10.89 1.64
C ASP A 198 7.37 -9.39 1.43
N THR A 199 6.30 -8.61 1.48
CA THR A 199 6.32 -7.14 1.38
C THR A 199 6.81 -6.45 2.66
N ALA A 200 6.88 -7.18 3.78
CA ALA A 200 7.40 -6.70 5.05
C ALA A 200 8.92 -6.85 5.19
N PHE A 201 9.60 -7.41 4.19
CA PHE A 201 11.06 -7.54 4.19
C PHE A 201 11.75 -6.16 4.29
N LEU A 202 12.64 -6.04 5.27
CA LEU A 202 13.46 -4.86 5.54
C LEU A 202 14.82 -5.01 4.88
N VAL A 203 15.15 -4.11 3.95
CA VAL A 203 16.43 -4.14 3.25
C VAL A 203 17.42 -3.21 3.95
N THR A 204 18.61 -3.71 4.29
CA THR A 204 19.71 -2.92 4.85
C THR A 204 20.40 -2.11 3.75
N ARG A 205 21.27 -1.14 4.12
CA ARG A 205 21.95 -0.29 3.12
C ARG A 205 22.77 -1.11 2.14
N SER A 206 23.56 -2.07 2.64
CA SER A 206 24.41 -2.92 1.80
C SER A 206 23.60 -3.85 0.89
N MET A 207 22.38 -4.24 1.28
CA MET A 207 21.53 -5.10 0.46
C MET A 207 20.71 -4.32 -0.58
N GLU A 208 20.69 -2.98 -0.52
CA GLU A 208 19.94 -2.12 -1.45
C GLU A 208 20.44 -2.28 -2.89
N ASP A 209 21.75 -2.46 -3.07
CA ASP A 209 22.39 -2.60 -4.39
C ASP A 209 22.08 -3.93 -5.07
N PHE A 210 21.70 -4.96 -4.29
CA PHE A 210 21.40 -6.29 -4.80
C PHE A 210 19.90 -6.50 -5.09
N VAL A 211 19.07 -5.46 -4.96
CA VAL A 211 17.64 -5.52 -5.30
C VAL A 211 17.48 -5.51 -6.83
N THR A 212 17.12 -6.65 -7.41
CA THR A 212 17.00 -6.81 -8.87
C THR A 212 15.77 -7.65 -9.24
N TRP A 213 15.43 -7.66 -10.54
CA TRP A 213 14.40 -8.57 -11.06
C TRP A 213 14.92 -10.01 -11.05
N VAL A 214 14.00 -10.96 -10.84
CA VAL A 214 14.27 -12.38 -11.09
C VAL A 214 14.54 -12.58 -12.58
N ASP A 215 15.48 -13.47 -12.94
CA ASP A 215 15.93 -13.63 -14.32
C ASP A 215 14.82 -14.09 -15.28
N GLY A 216 13.95 -15.01 -14.84
CA GLY A 216 12.76 -15.45 -15.60
C GLY A 216 11.57 -14.47 -15.60
N SER A 217 11.70 -13.29 -15.00
CA SER A 217 10.58 -12.35 -14.85
C SER A 217 10.14 -11.76 -16.20
N LYS A 218 8.84 -11.80 -16.47
CA LYS A 218 8.23 -11.14 -17.64
C LYS A 218 8.49 -9.63 -17.67
N ILE A 219 8.67 -9.02 -16.50
CA ILE A 219 8.96 -7.59 -16.37
C ILE A 219 10.37 -7.28 -16.88
N LYS A 220 11.34 -8.12 -16.52
CA LYS A 220 12.72 -8.02 -17.02
C LYS A 220 12.73 -8.12 -18.55
N LYS A 221 12.00 -9.10 -19.11
CA LYS A 221 11.84 -9.27 -20.57
C LYS A 221 11.23 -8.02 -21.22
N ASN A 222 10.16 -7.47 -20.65
CA ASN A 222 9.52 -6.27 -21.18
C ASN A 222 10.46 -5.05 -21.16
N ILE A 223 11.26 -4.88 -20.10
CA ILE A 223 12.24 -3.79 -20.00
C ILE A 223 13.35 -3.96 -21.04
N LEU A 224 13.87 -5.18 -21.22
CA LEU A 224 14.92 -5.47 -22.21
C LEU A 224 14.41 -5.31 -23.64
N ARG A 225 13.18 -5.77 -23.91
CA ARG A 225 12.50 -5.59 -25.20
C ARG A 225 12.29 -4.12 -25.52
N TYR A 226 11.85 -3.31 -24.55
CA TYR A 226 11.69 -1.87 -24.73
C TYR A 226 13.03 -1.16 -25.02
N ARG A 227 14.13 -1.72 -24.55
CA ARG A 227 15.49 -1.22 -24.79
C ARG A 227 16.16 -1.83 -26.04
N ASP A 228 15.46 -2.69 -26.78
CA ASP A 228 16.00 -3.47 -27.91
C ASP A 228 17.27 -4.29 -27.56
N LYS A 229 17.37 -4.76 -26.31
CA LYS A 229 18.48 -5.59 -25.79
C LYS A 229 17.99 -6.96 -25.33
N LEU A 230 16.92 -7.46 -25.93
CA LEU A 230 16.40 -8.77 -25.60
C LEU A 230 17.26 -9.83 -26.28
N ASP A 231 17.96 -10.62 -25.48
CA ASP A 231 18.61 -11.85 -25.92
C ASP A 231 17.76 -13.03 -25.46
N ASP A 232 17.38 -13.91 -26.39
CA ASP A 232 16.53 -15.07 -26.12
C ASP A 232 17.33 -16.25 -25.51
N PHE A 233 18.67 -16.22 -25.54
CA PHE A 233 19.51 -17.27 -24.96
C PHE A 233 19.44 -17.33 -23.43
N ASP A 234 19.37 -16.18 -22.76
CA ASP A 234 19.28 -16.05 -21.29
C ASP A 234 17.96 -16.59 -20.69
N LEU A 235 17.03 -17.05 -21.54
CA LEU A 235 15.68 -17.47 -21.15
C LEU A 235 15.44 -18.99 -21.21
N LEU A 236 16.41 -19.76 -21.73
CA LEU A 236 16.43 -21.23 -21.79
C LEU A 236 16.99 -21.82 -20.49
#